data_AF-A0AAU1ZN10-F1
#
_entry.id   AF-A0AAU1ZN10-F1
#
_cell.length_a   1.000
_cell.length_b   1.000
_cell.length_c   1.000
_cell.angle_alpha   90.00
_cell.angle_beta   90.00
_cell.angle_gamma   90.00
#
_symmetry.space_group_name_H-M   'P 1'
#
loop_
_entity.id
_entity.type
_entity.pdbx_description
1 polymer ?
#
loop_
_entity_poly.entity_id
_entity_poly.type
_entity_poly.pdbx_seq_one_letter_code
_entity_poly.pdbx_strand_id
1 'polypeptide(L)'
;MAVRNSDTLEVLLAVAAEAGVPFTTVELAGRGITASAAGTRWVLEVGKPQLDGFTLADKLIELCELEERLIALWQAYRDGEVDAAAFEVGLAEVVIAMEDWPAIPPERE
;
A
#
# COMPACT_ATOMS: atom_id res chain seq x y z
N MET A 1 -7.96 -9.69 -21.77
CA MET A 1 -6.75 -9.39 -20.97
C MET A 1 -7.24 -8.89 -19.63
N ALA A 2 -7.40 -9.78 -18.65
CA ALA A 2 -7.85 -9.39 -17.32
C ALA A 2 -6.65 -8.75 -16.61
N VAL A 3 -6.76 -7.45 -16.32
CA VAL A 3 -5.86 -6.79 -15.38
C VAL A 3 -6.01 -7.56 -14.07
N ARG A 4 -4.93 -8.16 -13.56
CA ARG A 4 -4.90 -8.85 -12.27
C ARG A 4 -5.62 -7.97 -11.25
N ASN A 5 -6.53 -8.55 -10.48
CA ASN A 5 -6.91 -7.93 -9.21
C ASN A 5 -5.60 -7.58 -8.50
N SER A 6 -5.44 -6.33 -8.08
CA SER A 6 -4.25 -5.93 -7.34
C SER A 6 -4.22 -6.77 -6.06
N ASP A 7 -3.23 -7.66 -5.93
CA ASP A 7 -3.07 -8.55 -4.77
C ASP A 7 -3.10 -7.72 -3.47
N THR A 8 -2.57 -6.49 -3.51
CA THR A 8 -2.65 -5.47 -2.46
C THR A 8 -4.09 -5.12 -2.07
N LEU A 9 -4.95 -4.80 -3.04
CA LEU A 9 -6.36 -4.46 -2.77
C LEU A 9 -7.11 -5.65 -2.18
N GLU A 10 -6.87 -6.87 -2.68
CA GLU A 10 -7.47 -8.08 -2.13
C GLU A 10 -7.06 -8.30 -0.67
N VAL A 11 -5.78 -8.14 -0.35
CA VAL A 11 -5.28 -8.24 1.02
C VAL A 11 -5.91 -7.17 1.92
N LEU A 12 -5.93 -5.90 1.51
CA LEU A 12 -6.51 -4.83 2.34
C LEU A 12 -8.01 -5.04 2.59
N LEU A 13 -8.76 -5.53 1.59
CA LEU A 13 -10.17 -5.89 1.78
C LEU A 13 -10.33 -7.08 2.71
N ALA A 14 -9.44 -8.09 2.63
CA ALA A 14 -9.45 -9.23 3.53
C ALA A 14 -9.17 -8.79 4.99
N VAL A 15 -8.21 -7.90 5.20
CA VAL A 15 -7.92 -7.30 6.51
C VAL A 15 -9.14 -6.57 7.06
N ALA A 16 -9.80 -5.73 6.25
CA ALA A 16 -10.98 -4.99 6.68
C ALA A 16 -12.19 -5.88 7.00
N ALA A 17 -12.24 -7.09 6.44
CA ALA A 17 -13.30 -8.08 6.64
C ALA A 17 -13.03 -9.06 7.80
N GLU A 18 -11.82 -9.05 8.38
CA GLU A 18 -11.42 -10.01 9.41
C GLU A 18 -12.14 -9.72 10.74
N ALA A 19 -12.85 -10.70 11.28
CA ALA A 19 -13.69 -10.50 12.47
C ALA A 19 -12.89 -10.36 13.78
N GLY A 20 -11.60 -10.72 13.76
CA GLY A 20 -10.72 -10.73 14.93
C GLY A 20 -9.80 -9.52 15.07
N VAL A 21 -9.80 -8.58 14.12
CA VAL A 21 -8.92 -7.40 14.17
C VAL A 21 -9.62 -6.19 14.81
N PRO A 22 -8.90 -5.31 15.51
CA PRO A 22 -9.47 -4.08 16.04
C PRO A 22 -9.89 -3.13 14.91
N PHE A 23 -10.81 -2.21 15.22
CA PHE A 23 -11.31 -1.24 14.24
C PHE A 23 -10.21 -0.31 13.70
N THR A 24 -9.16 -0.06 14.49
CA THR A 24 -7.96 0.68 14.05
C THR A 24 -7.26 -0.02 12.89
N THR A 25 -7.17 -1.35 12.90
CA THR A 25 -6.66 -2.14 11.77
C THR A 25 -7.53 -2.00 10.53
N VAL A 26 -8.85 -1.92 10.69
CA VAL A 26 -9.78 -1.66 9.58
C VAL A 26 -9.57 -0.26 9.00
N GLU A 27 -9.37 0.75 9.85
CA GLU A 27 -9.01 2.11 9.44
C GLU A 27 -7.70 2.14 8.65
N LEU A 28 -6.67 1.45 9.14
CA LEU A 28 -5.39 1.31 8.45
C LEU A 28 -5.55 0.65 7.08
N ALA A 29 -6.37 -0.39 6.96
CA ALA A 29 -6.67 -1.02 5.68
C ALA A 29 -7.32 -0.03 4.70
N GLY A 30 -8.31 0.75 5.15
CA GLY A 30 -8.94 1.80 4.34
C GLY A 30 -7.96 2.89 3.88
N ARG A 31 -7.03 3.28 4.75
CA ARG A 31 -5.92 4.20 4.40
C ARG A 31 -5.00 3.60 3.35
N GLY A 32 -4.60 2.34 3.49
CA GLY A 32 -3.80 1.60 2.50
C GLY A 32 -4.45 1.56 1.12
N ILE A 33 -5.77 1.35 1.04
CA ILE A 33 -6.52 1.37 -0.23
C ILE A 33 -6.42 2.75 -0.87
N THR A 34 -6.61 3.80 -0.07
CA THR A 34 -6.53 5.20 -0.54
C THR A 34 -5.11 5.54 -1.00
N ALA A 35 -4.09 5.11 -0.25
CA ALA A 35 -2.68 5.33 -0.57
C ALA A 35 -2.27 4.62 -1.87
N SER A 36 -2.70 3.37 -2.08
CA SER A 36 -2.47 2.64 -3.34
C SER A 36 -3.10 3.34 -4.55
N ALA A 37 -4.34 3.81 -4.40
CA ALA A 37 -5.00 4.60 -5.45
C ALA A 37 -4.29 5.94 -5.72
N ALA A 38 -3.86 6.63 -4.66
CA ALA A 38 -3.10 7.88 -4.76
C ALA A 38 -1.74 7.67 -5.44
N GLY A 39 -1.01 6.60 -5.12
CA GLY A 39 0.25 6.24 -5.76
C GLY A 39 0.09 5.97 -7.25
N THR A 40 -0.96 5.23 -7.64
CA THR A 40 -1.28 5.00 -9.07
C THR A 40 -1.52 6.32 -9.79
N ARG A 41 -2.28 7.24 -9.18
CA ARG A 41 -2.52 8.57 -9.74
C ARG A 41 -1.22 9.37 -9.85
N TRP A 42 -0.39 9.37 -8.82
CA TRP A 42 0.89 10.06 -8.81
C TRP A 42 1.83 9.58 -9.92
N VAL A 43 1.92 8.26 -10.15
CA VAL A 43 2.74 7.70 -11.24
C VAL A 43 2.30 8.24 -12.60
N LEU A 44 1.01 8.39 -12.83
CA LEU A 44 0.47 8.85 -14.11
C LEU A 44 0.57 10.37 -14.30
N GLU A 45 0.31 11.15 -13.24
CA GLU A 45 0.22 12.61 -13.31
C GLU A 45 1.56 13.31 -13.06
N VAL A 46 2.45 12.71 -12.26
CA VAL A 46 3.72 13.32 -11.83
C VAL A 46 4.92 12.46 -12.22
N GLY A 47 4.90 11.17 -11.86
CA GLY A 47 6.04 10.27 -12.07
C GLY A 47 6.45 10.19 -13.55
N LYS A 48 5.56 9.72 -14.42
CA LYS A 48 5.84 9.57 -15.86
C LYS A 48 6.17 10.89 -16.58
N PRO A 49 5.48 12.01 -16.31
CA PRO A 49 5.77 13.25 -17.04
C PRO A 49 7.01 13.99 -16.54
N GLN A 50 7.38 13.85 -15.26
CA GLN A 50 8.34 14.73 -14.60
C GLN A 50 9.64 14.04 -14.14
N LEU A 51 9.67 12.72 -14.02
CA LEU A 51 10.85 11.98 -13.60
C LEU A 51 11.54 11.29 -14.78
N ASP A 52 12.85 11.12 -14.67
CA ASP A 52 13.58 10.24 -15.57
C ASP A 52 13.22 8.77 -15.30
N GLY A 53 13.49 7.91 -16.28
CA GLY A 53 13.10 6.51 -16.22
C GLY A 53 13.74 5.73 -15.07
N PHE A 54 14.95 6.08 -14.62
CA PHE A 54 15.60 5.39 -13.51
C PHE A 54 14.96 5.79 -12.18
N THR A 55 14.79 7.09 -11.94
CA THR A 55 14.13 7.58 -10.71
C THR A 55 12.70 7.04 -10.59
N LEU A 56 11.95 6.99 -11.70
CA LEU A 56 10.62 6.39 -11.70
C LEU A 56 10.67 4.88 -11.43
N ALA A 57 11.63 4.16 -12.02
CA ALA A 57 11.78 2.73 -11.77
C ALA A 57 12.10 2.44 -10.30
N ASP A 58 13.01 3.18 -9.68
CA ASP A 58 13.37 3.02 -8.26
C ASP A 58 12.13 3.21 -7.36
N LYS A 59 11.30 4.23 -7.66
CA LYS A 59 10.04 4.45 -6.91
C LYS A 59 9.01 3.34 -7.08
N LEU A 60 8.94 2.74 -8.27
CA LEU A 60 8.05 1.60 -8.51
C LEU A 60 8.56 0.32 -7.84
N ILE A 61 9.87 0.13 -7.75
CA ILE A 61 10.48 -0.98 -7.01
C ILE A 61 10.15 -0.84 -5.52
N GLU A 62 10.35 0.34 -4.93
CA GLU A 62 9.98 0.63 -3.53
C GLU A 62 8.49 0.28 -3.26
N LEU A 63 7.59 0.62 -4.19
CA LEU A 63 6.18 0.26 -4.06
C LEU A 63 5.99 -1.26 -4.09
N CYS A 64 6.59 -1.97 -5.05
CA CYS A 64 6.48 -3.43 -5.11
C CYS A 64 6.99 -4.10 -3.82
N GLU A 65 8.08 -3.61 -3.23
CA GLU A 65 8.59 -4.12 -1.95
C GLU A 65 7.60 -3.92 -0.80
N LEU A 66 6.89 -2.78 -0.78
CA LEU A 66 5.82 -2.53 0.19
C LEU A 66 4.62 -3.47 -0.01
N GLU A 67 4.23 -3.74 -1.26
CA GLU A 67 3.16 -4.69 -1.59
C GLU A 67 3.52 -6.12 -1.15
N GLU A 68 4.75 -6.56 -1.44
CA GLU A 68 5.24 -7.87 -1.00
C GLU A 68 5.29 -7.97 0.53
N ARG A 69 5.74 -6.92 1.21
CA ARG A 69 5.76 -6.85 2.68
C ARG A 69 4.35 -6.91 3.27
N LEU A 70 3.37 -6.25 2.65
CA LEU A 70 1.96 -6.32 3.06
C LEU A 70 1.41 -7.74 2.96
N ILE A 71 1.65 -8.40 1.82
CA ILE A 71 1.19 -9.78 1.56
C ILE A 71 1.82 -10.73 2.59
N ALA A 72 3.13 -10.65 2.80
CA ALA A 72 3.84 -11.48 3.75
C ALA A 72 3.35 -11.26 5.19
N LEU A 73 3.13 -10.01 5.58
CA LEU A 73 2.60 -9.66 6.91
C LEU A 73 1.19 -10.26 7.12
N TRP A 74 0.33 -10.16 6.12
CA TRP A 74 -1.00 -10.74 6.17
C TRP A 74 -0.97 -12.27 6.29
N GLN A 75 -0.11 -12.94 5.54
CA GLN A 75 0.08 -14.39 5.62
C GLN A 75 0.58 -14.81 7.01
N ALA A 76 1.61 -14.13 7.54
CA ALA A 76 2.14 -14.42 8.87
C ALA A 76 1.07 -14.27 9.97
N TYR A 77 0.17 -13.29 9.87
CA TYR A 77 -0.95 -13.16 10.80
C TYR A 77 -1.95 -14.32 10.66
N ARG A 78 -2.30 -14.68 9.42
CA ARG A 78 -3.24 -15.76 9.12
C ARG A 78 -2.74 -17.13 9.56
N ASP A 79 -1.43 -17.34 9.50
CA ASP A 79 -0.77 -18.57 9.94
C ASP A 79 -0.50 -18.58 11.45
N GLY A 80 -0.80 -17.48 12.16
CA GLY A 80 -0.62 -17.34 13.60
C GLY A 80 0.84 -17.12 14.03
N GLU A 81 1.72 -16.78 13.09
CA GLU A 81 3.13 -16.47 13.36
C GLU A 81 3.30 -15.11 14.04
N VAL A 82 2.39 -14.17 13.77
CA VAL A 82 2.31 -12.87 14.47
C VAL A 82 0.94 -12.69 15.10
N ASP A 83 0.91 -12.07 16.27
CA ASP A 83 -0.34 -11.74 16.95
C ASP A 83 -0.99 -10.47 16.35
N ALA A 84 -2.21 -10.17 16.81
CA ALA A 84 -2.98 -9.02 16.31
C ALA A 84 -2.30 -7.67 16.57
N ALA A 85 -1.55 -7.53 17.67
CA ALA A 85 -0.88 -6.28 18.01
C ALA A 85 0.36 -6.05 17.13
N ALA A 86 1.16 -7.10 16.91
CA ALA A 86 2.29 -7.08 16.00
C ALA A 86 1.83 -6.86 14.55
N PHE A 87 0.71 -7.49 14.16
CA PHE A 87 0.09 -7.26 12.87
C PHE A 87 -0.35 -5.80 12.68
N GLU A 88 -1.04 -5.21 13.65
CA GLU A 88 -1.50 -3.81 13.59
C GLU A 88 -0.31 -2.83 13.45
N VAL A 89 0.76 -3.02 14.24
CA VAL A 89 1.98 -2.19 14.13
C VAL A 89 2.62 -2.34 12.75
N GLY A 90 2.80 -3.58 12.27
CA GLY A 90 3.37 -3.84 10.95
C GLY A 90 2.53 -3.24 9.82
N LEU A 91 1.20 -3.31 9.93
CA LEU A 91 0.30 -2.74 8.94
C LEU A 91 0.39 -1.21 8.94
N ALA A 92 0.47 -0.59 10.12
CA ALA A 92 0.65 0.85 10.24
C ALA A 92 1.95 1.31 9.58
N GLU A 93 3.06 0.60 9.80
CA GLU A 93 4.35 0.92 9.16
C GLU A 93 4.28 0.84 7.63
N VAL A 94 3.68 -0.22 7.09
CA VAL A 94 3.52 -0.39 5.64
C VAL A 94 2.63 0.71 5.08
N VAL A 95 1.49 0.99 5.71
CA VAL A 95 0.55 2.01 5.23
C VAL A 95 1.16 3.41 5.27
N ILE A 96 1.89 3.76 6.33
CA ILE A 96 2.60 5.05 6.42
C ILE A 96 3.62 5.18 5.29
N ALA A 97 4.38 4.12 5.00
CA ALA A 97 5.33 4.14 3.88
C ALA A 97 4.61 4.23 2.52
N MET A 98 3.46 3.57 2.35
CA MET A 98 2.63 3.70 1.14
C MET A 98 2.01 5.08 0.97
N GLU A 99 1.85 5.86 2.05
CA GLU A 99 1.33 7.23 2.00
C GLU A 99 2.42 8.26 1.65
N ASP A 100 3.69 7.91 1.80
CA ASP A 100 4.85 8.80 1.58
C ASP A 100 5.20 8.95 0.09
N TRP A 101 4.21 9.38 -0.70
CA TRP A 101 4.44 9.74 -2.10
C TRP A 101 5.00 11.16 -2.20
N PRO A 102 5.96 11.42 -3.11
CA PRO A 102 6.46 12.76 -3.34
C PRO A 102 5.32 13.71 -3.67
N ALA A 103 5.30 14.90 -3.06
CA ALA A 103 4.24 15.86 -3.30
C ALA A 103 4.07 16.17 -4.80
N ILE A 104 2.82 16.24 -5.25
CA ILE A 104 2.48 16.75 -6.58
C ILE A 104 2.90 18.23 -6.60
N PRO A 105 3.84 18.67 -7.46
CA PRO A 105 4.11 20.09 -7.57
C PRO A 105 2.83 20.79 -8.07
N PRO A 106 2.47 21.96 -7.50
CA PRO A 106 1.24 22.64 -7.88
C PRO A 106 1.21 22.94 -9.37
N GLU A 107 0.04 22.82 -9.99
CA GLU A 107 -0.20 23.20 -11.38
C GLU A 107 0.35 24.62 -11.60
N ARG A 108 1.32 24.76 -12.50
CA ARG A 108 1.79 26.08 -12.93
C ARG A 108 0.72 26.65 -13.86
N GLU A 109 -0.08 27.58 -13.33
CA GLU A 109 -0.98 28.46 -14.11
C GLU A 109 -0.21 29.30 -15.13
#